data_AF-A0A7C0X1S7-F1
#
_entry.id   AF-A0A7C0X1S7-F1
#
_cell.length_a   1.000
_cell.length_b   1.000
_cell.length_c   1.000
_cell.angle_alpha   90.00
_cell.angle_beta   90.00
_cell.angle_gamma   90.00
#
_symmetry.space_group_name_H-M   'P 1'
#
loop_
_entity.id
_entity.type
_entity.pdbx_description
1 polymer ?
#
loop_
_entity_poly.entity_id
_entity_poly.type
_entity_poly.pdbx_seq_one_letter_code
_entity_poly.pdbx_strand_id
1 'polypeptide(L)'
;MNHAIGDARDALDNYRFNEFAERLYHFTWHGFCDWYIEFSKPQLQGDSPDTTRWVLLRVLKTCLELLHPVIPFVTEEIWQQLPGKKGASIVVAPYPSKDHGLEFQSHASQMAKVIDIISAIRTIRGETGISPSDWIDVVIKASSGELKDIVGSSMYYIRDLAKGKGIAWIDDEKETPMRSAFAVTSDAEIFVPLEGIINTEKERDRLDKQIKKLTKELEAKEKKLSNRGFLEKAKKEIVEEQRRMRDDIVFRLERLKKAKELMQG
;
A
#
# COMPACT_ATOMS: atom_id res chain seq x y z
N MET A 1 -12.68 -6.88 9.99
CA MET A 1 -14.14 -6.65 10.06
C MET A 1 -14.63 -6.43 11.49
N ASN A 2 -14.54 -7.39 12.41
CA ASN A 2 -15.00 -7.19 13.82
C ASN A 2 -14.39 -5.95 14.50
N HIS A 3 -13.09 -5.70 14.33
CA HIS A 3 -12.44 -4.48 14.81
C HIS A 3 -13.06 -3.23 14.20
N ALA A 4 -13.18 -3.16 12.87
CA ALA A 4 -13.83 -2.05 12.16
C ALA A 4 -15.27 -1.78 12.61
N ILE A 5 -16.07 -2.83 12.86
CA ILE A 5 -17.44 -2.67 13.42
C ILE A 5 -17.39 -2.03 14.81
N GLY A 6 -16.48 -2.50 15.67
CA GLY A 6 -16.30 -1.96 17.01
C GLY A 6 -15.90 -0.49 17.00
N ASP A 7 -14.87 -0.17 16.21
CA ASP A 7 -14.36 1.17 16.03
C ASP A 7 -15.42 2.14 15.48
N ALA A 8 -16.17 1.67 14.49
CA ALA A 8 -17.24 2.44 13.86
C ALA A 8 -18.39 2.73 14.84
N ARG A 9 -18.79 1.72 15.63
CA ARG A 9 -19.81 1.90 16.68
C ARG A 9 -19.33 2.85 17.76
N ASP A 10 -18.13 2.66 18.29
CA ASP A 10 -17.58 3.54 19.34
C ASP A 10 -17.50 5.00 18.87
N ALA A 11 -17.06 5.24 17.63
CA ALA A 11 -17.04 6.58 17.07
C ALA A 11 -18.46 7.19 16.93
N LEU A 12 -19.44 6.41 16.45
CA LEU A 12 -20.83 6.87 16.32
C LEU A 12 -21.49 7.12 17.68
N ASP A 13 -21.33 6.21 18.64
CA ASP A 13 -21.92 6.30 19.98
C ASP A 13 -21.41 7.52 20.73
N ASN A 14 -20.20 7.99 20.40
CA ASN A 14 -19.57 9.19 20.95
C ASN A 14 -19.66 10.42 20.03
N TYR A 15 -20.48 10.40 18.98
CA TYR A 15 -20.68 11.51 18.02
C TYR A 15 -19.41 11.99 17.31
N ARG A 16 -18.39 11.14 17.18
CA ARG A 16 -17.11 11.42 16.51
C ARG A 16 -17.21 11.07 15.01
N PHE A 17 -18.05 11.79 14.27
CA PHE A 17 -18.35 11.50 12.86
C PHE A 17 -17.13 11.53 11.93
N ASN A 18 -16.15 12.40 12.21
CA ASN A 18 -14.91 12.45 11.43
C ASN A 18 -14.10 11.15 11.59
N GLU A 19 -13.88 10.71 12.84
CA GLU A 19 -13.20 9.44 13.12
C GLU A 19 -13.96 8.26 12.53
N PHE A 20 -15.29 8.27 12.63
CA PHE A 20 -16.13 7.24 12.03
C PHE A 20 -15.88 7.11 10.51
N ALA A 21 -15.93 8.21 9.78
CA ALA A 21 -15.69 8.22 8.33
C ALA A 21 -14.25 7.79 7.99
N GLU A 22 -13.25 8.31 8.71
CA GLU A 22 -11.83 8.00 8.49
C GLU A 22 -11.52 6.52 8.73
N ARG A 23 -12.00 5.95 9.84
CA ARG A 23 -11.78 4.53 10.17
C ARG A 23 -12.43 3.60 9.14
N LEU A 24 -13.64 3.93 8.69
CA LEU A 24 -14.32 3.14 7.64
C LEU A 24 -13.62 3.25 6.30
N TYR A 25 -13.13 4.43 5.94
CA TYR A 25 -12.30 4.61 4.75
C TYR A 25 -11.04 3.75 4.82
N HIS A 26 -10.30 3.84 5.92
CA HIS A 26 -9.06 3.08 6.11
C HIS A 26 -9.30 1.56 6.03
N PHE A 27 -10.33 1.04 6.72
CA PHE A 27 -10.64 -0.38 6.65
C PHE A 27 -11.09 -0.81 5.24
N THR A 28 -11.99 -0.06 4.61
CA THR A 28 -12.55 -0.44 3.30
C THR A 28 -11.49 -0.38 2.21
N TRP A 29 -10.72 0.70 2.16
CA TRP A 29 -9.71 0.91 1.14
C TRP A 29 -8.43 0.11 1.44
N HIS A 30 -7.76 0.42 2.54
CA HIS A 30 -6.45 -0.13 2.85
C HIS A 30 -6.50 -1.54 3.42
N GLY A 31 -7.60 -1.94 4.07
CA GLY A 31 -7.77 -3.31 4.56
C GLY A 31 -8.39 -4.24 3.52
N PHE A 32 -9.60 -3.92 3.08
CA PHE A 32 -10.39 -4.81 2.23
C PHE A 32 -9.95 -4.75 0.76
N CYS A 33 -9.89 -3.56 0.15
CA CYS A 33 -9.55 -3.44 -1.28
C CYS A 33 -8.08 -3.74 -1.57
N ASP A 34 -7.14 -3.07 -0.88
CA ASP A 34 -5.71 -3.19 -1.17
C ASP A 34 -5.14 -4.58 -0.84
N TRP A 35 -5.65 -5.23 0.21
CA TRP A 35 -5.13 -6.52 0.68
C TRP A 35 -6.11 -7.67 0.49
N TYR A 36 -7.29 -7.63 1.10
CA TYR A 36 -8.14 -8.82 1.16
C TYR A 36 -8.65 -9.27 -0.22
N ILE A 37 -9.03 -8.33 -1.09
CA ILE A 37 -9.42 -8.65 -2.48
C ILE A 37 -8.24 -9.26 -3.24
N GLU A 38 -7.06 -8.65 -3.16
CA GLU A 38 -5.84 -9.15 -3.82
C GLU A 38 -5.48 -10.55 -3.35
N PHE A 39 -5.48 -10.77 -2.03
CA PHE A 39 -5.28 -12.08 -1.44
C PHE A 39 -6.36 -13.08 -1.80
N SER A 40 -7.54 -12.68 -2.27
CA SER A 40 -8.65 -13.59 -2.59
C SER A 40 -8.67 -14.04 -4.05
N LYS A 41 -8.09 -13.25 -4.98
CA LYS A 41 -8.12 -13.57 -6.43
C LYS A 41 -7.64 -14.98 -6.75
N PRO A 42 -6.57 -15.49 -6.12
CA PRO A 42 -6.06 -16.82 -6.43
C PRO A 42 -6.97 -17.96 -5.96
N GLN A 43 -7.60 -17.80 -4.81
CA GLN A 43 -8.48 -18.77 -4.18
C GLN A 43 -9.82 -18.82 -4.90
N LEU A 44 -10.24 -17.72 -5.53
CA LEU A 44 -11.36 -17.71 -6.47
C LEU A 44 -11.12 -18.60 -7.70
N GLN A 45 -9.85 -18.91 -8.02
CA GLN A 45 -9.44 -19.83 -9.08
C GLN A 45 -8.93 -21.18 -8.53
N GLY A 46 -8.90 -21.35 -7.21
CA GLY A 46 -8.32 -22.51 -6.53
C GLY A 46 -9.37 -23.48 -6.01
N ASP A 47 -9.03 -24.19 -4.93
CA ASP A 47 -9.79 -25.34 -4.42
C ASP A 47 -11.04 -24.98 -3.60
N SER A 48 -11.17 -23.75 -3.10
CA SER A 48 -12.29 -23.33 -2.24
C SER A 48 -12.95 -22.01 -2.66
N PRO A 49 -13.34 -21.87 -3.95
CA PRO A 49 -13.77 -20.61 -4.50
C PRO A 49 -15.12 -20.14 -3.92
N ASP A 50 -16.00 -21.07 -3.51
CA ASP A 50 -17.29 -20.73 -2.88
C ASP A 50 -17.14 -20.13 -1.49
N THR A 51 -16.25 -20.69 -0.67
CA THR A 51 -15.94 -20.14 0.66
C THR A 51 -15.39 -18.72 0.52
N THR A 52 -14.44 -18.51 -0.40
CA THR A 52 -13.88 -17.17 -0.66
C THR A 52 -14.94 -16.19 -1.17
N ARG A 53 -15.80 -16.60 -2.13
CA ARG A 53 -16.94 -15.78 -2.60
C ARG A 53 -17.87 -15.39 -1.44
N TRP A 54 -18.19 -16.34 -0.57
CA TRP A 54 -19.07 -16.10 0.56
C TRP A 54 -18.47 -15.10 1.55
N VAL A 55 -17.18 -15.23 1.89
CA VAL A 55 -16.53 -14.29 2.80
C VAL A 55 -16.42 -12.90 2.16
N LEU A 56 -16.03 -12.81 0.88
CA LEU A 56 -16.01 -11.54 0.14
C LEU A 56 -17.38 -10.85 0.15
N LEU A 57 -18.45 -11.59 -0.15
CA LEU A 57 -19.81 -11.07 -0.14
C LEU A 57 -20.23 -10.62 1.27
N ARG A 58 -19.93 -11.42 2.30
CA ARG A 58 -20.23 -11.08 3.69
C ARG A 58 -19.50 -9.80 4.12
N VAL A 59 -18.22 -9.67 3.78
CA VAL A 59 -17.41 -8.50 4.13
C VAL A 59 -17.90 -7.26 3.36
N LEU A 60 -18.14 -7.37 2.05
CA LEU A 60 -18.67 -6.28 1.23
C LEU A 60 -20.02 -5.79 1.76
N LYS A 61 -20.97 -6.71 2.02
CA LYS A 61 -22.27 -6.40 2.61
C LYS A 61 -22.11 -5.56 3.88
N THR A 62 -21.26 -6.00 4.80
CA THR A 62 -21.03 -5.29 6.06
C THR A 62 -20.36 -3.94 5.85
N CYS A 63 -19.43 -3.80 4.89
CA CYS A 63 -18.87 -2.49 4.53
C CYS A 63 -19.96 -1.52 4.06
N LEU A 64 -20.89 -1.98 3.22
CA LEU A 64 -22.01 -1.13 2.76
C LEU A 64 -22.89 -0.69 3.93
N GLU A 65 -23.24 -1.60 4.83
CA GLU A 65 -24.06 -1.29 6.01
C GLU A 65 -23.38 -0.27 6.93
N LEU A 66 -22.06 -0.41 7.14
CA LEU A 66 -21.27 0.54 7.92
C LEU A 66 -21.13 1.90 7.24
N LEU A 67 -20.93 1.94 5.92
CA LEU A 67 -20.70 3.18 5.15
C LEU A 67 -21.99 3.94 4.84
N HIS A 68 -23.15 3.30 4.91
CA HIS A 68 -24.42 3.89 4.51
C HIS A 68 -24.75 5.23 5.19
N PRO A 69 -24.49 5.44 6.50
CA PRO A 69 -24.70 6.74 7.14
C PRO A 69 -23.87 7.89 6.55
N VAL A 70 -22.77 7.59 5.85
CA VAL A 70 -21.88 8.59 5.21
C VAL A 70 -22.14 8.71 3.71
N ILE A 71 -22.39 7.58 3.03
CA ILE A 71 -22.47 7.51 1.56
C ILE A 71 -23.78 6.82 1.14
N PRO A 72 -24.96 7.39 1.44
CA PRO A 72 -26.22 6.66 1.40
C PRO A 72 -26.62 6.21 -0.01
N PHE A 73 -26.46 7.07 -1.02
CA PHE A 73 -26.91 6.76 -2.39
C PHE A 73 -26.07 5.68 -3.06
N VAL A 74 -24.74 5.75 -2.93
CA VAL A 74 -23.83 4.79 -3.57
C VAL A 74 -23.93 3.42 -2.89
N THR A 75 -24.00 3.40 -1.56
CA THR A 75 -24.13 2.13 -0.82
C THR A 75 -25.48 1.47 -1.08
N GLU A 76 -26.56 2.23 -1.20
CA GLU A 76 -27.88 1.72 -1.61
C GLU A 76 -27.84 1.12 -3.02
N GLU A 77 -27.27 1.82 -4.01
CA GLU A 77 -27.18 1.31 -5.38
C GLU A 77 -26.42 -0.03 -5.44
N ILE A 78 -25.26 -0.13 -4.78
CA ILE A 78 -24.49 -1.37 -4.73
C ILE A 78 -25.26 -2.47 -3.96
N TRP A 79 -25.93 -2.11 -2.87
CA TRP A 79 -26.73 -3.04 -2.07
C TRP A 79 -27.85 -3.70 -2.89
N GLN A 80 -28.53 -2.94 -3.75
CA GLN A 80 -29.58 -3.47 -4.63
C GLN A 80 -29.06 -4.52 -5.62
N GLN A 81 -27.76 -4.52 -5.92
CA GLN A 81 -27.12 -5.53 -6.78
C GLN A 81 -26.69 -6.79 -6.01
N LEU A 82 -26.75 -6.81 -4.67
CA LEU A 82 -26.35 -7.98 -3.89
C LEU A 82 -27.40 -9.11 -3.99
N PRO A 83 -26.95 -10.38 -4.03
CA PRO A 83 -27.86 -11.53 -4.06
C PRO A 83 -28.86 -11.51 -2.89
N GLY A 84 -30.15 -11.60 -3.20
CA GLY A 84 -31.23 -11.64 -2.20
C GLY A 84 -31.54 -10.31 -1.51
N LYS A 85 -31.01 -9.17 -2.00
CA LYS A 85 -31.25 -7.83 -1.42
C LYS A 85 -32.12 -6.91 -2.27
N LYS A 86 -32.31 -7.23 -3.55
CA LYS A 86 -33.13 -6.44 -4.49
C LYS A 86 -34.52 -6.17 -3.92
N GLY A 87 -34.90 -4.89 -3.87
CA GLY A 87 -36.19 -4.38 -3.39
C GLY A 87 -36.23 -4.03 -1.89
N ALA A 88 -35.25 -4.48 -1.09
CA ALA A 88 -35.13 -4.09 0.31
C ALA A 88 -34.07 -3.00 0.47
N SER A 89 -34.43 -1.84 1.03
CA SER A 89 -33.48 -0.75 1.24
C SER A 89 -32.49 -1.07 2.36
N ILE A 90 -31.23 -0.67 2.18
CA ILE A 90 -30.20 -0.80 3.21
C ILE A 90 -30.50 0.08 4.44
N VAL A 91 -31.28 1.16 4.29
CA VAL A 91 -31.69 2.06 5.38
C VAL A 91 -32.37 1.31 6.54
N VAL A 92 -33.14 0.26 6.23
CA VAL A 92 -33.87 -0.54 7.24
C VAL A 92 -33.12 -1.81 7.65
N ALA A 93 -31.90 -2.01 7.15
CA ALA A 93 -31.08 -3.16 7.52
C ALA A 93 -30.56 -3.01 8.96
N PRO A 94 -30.41 -4.13 9.71
CA PRO A 94 -29.79 -4.08 11.03
C PRO A 94 -28.36 -3.55 10.95
N TYR A 95 -28.03 -2.60 11.82
CA TYR A 95 -26.67 -2.07 11.86
C TYR A 95 -25.67 -3.13 12.39
N PRO A 96 -24.52 -3.35 11.74
CA PRO A 96 -23.64 -4.49 12.03
C PRO A 96 -23.16 -4.54 13.47
N SER A 97 -23.07 -5.73 14.06
CA SER A 97 -22.49 -5.99 15.39
C SER A 97 -21.32 -6.97 15.30
N LYS A 98 -20.43 -6.95 16.28
CA LYS A 98 -19.33 -7.93 16.36
C LYS A 98 -19.90 -9.34 16.45
N ASP A 99 -19.28 -10.26 15.73
CA ASP A 99 -19.56 -11.70 15.82
C ASP A 99 -18.43 -12.37 16.60
N HIS A 100 -18.67 -12.68 17.87
CA HIS A 100 -17.68 -13.27 18.77
C HIS A 100 -17.24 -14.69 18.33
N GLY A 101 -18.01 -15.35 17.46
CA GLY A 101 -17.60 -16.61 16.84
C GLY A 101 -16.53 -16.44 15.76
N LEU A 102 -16.22 -15.21 15.36
CA LEU A 102 -15.27 -14.88 14.28
C LEU A 102 -14.11 -14.02 14.78
N GLU A 103 -13.51 -14.42 15.88
CA GLU A 103 -12.32 -13.78 16.45
C GLU A 103 -11.08 -14.63 16.17
N PHE A 104 -10.27 -14.17 15.21
CA PHE A 104 -9.08 -14.88 14.75
C PHE A 104 -7.81 -14.05 14.98
N GLN A 105 -7.60 -13.61 16.21
CA GLN A 105 -6.52 -12.66 16.53
C GLN A 105 -5.12 -13.20 16.17
N SER A 106 -4.85 -14.48 16.42
CA SER A 106 -3.58 -15.10 16.05
C SER A 106 -3.34 -15.07 14.53
N HIS A 107 -4.33 -15.49 13.74
CA HIS A 107 -4.26 -15.47 12.28
C HIS A 107 -4.13 -14.05 11.73
N ALA A 108 -4.80 -13.08 12.33
CA ALA A 108 -4.68 -11.67 11.96
C ALA A 108 -3.24 -11.16 12.21
N SER A 109 -2.64 -11.47 13.36
CA SER A 109 -1.25 -11.11 13.65
C SER A 109 -0.27 -11.78 12.69
N GLN A 110 -0.48 -13.06 12.35
CA GLN A 110 0.36 -13.76 11.38
C GLN A 110 0.28 -13.11 9.99
N MET A 111 -0.94 -12.78 9.54
CA MET A 111 -1.13 -12.11 8.25
C MET A 111 -0.55 -10.70 8.22
N ALA A 112 -0.58 -9.97 9.33
CA ALA A 112 0.08 -8.66 9.45
C ALA A 112 1.58 -8.75 9.15
N LYS A 113 2.28 -9.77 9.68
CA LYS A 113 3.69 -10.01 9.39
C LYS A 113 3.95 -10.24 7.89
N VAL A 114 3.07 -10.99 7.22
CA VAL A 114 3.15 -11.23 5.76
C VAL A 114 2.94 -9.93 4.98
N ILE A 115 1.96 -9.12 5.38
CA ILE A 115 1.68 -7.79 4.81
C ILE A 115 2.90 -6.88 4.94
N ASP A 116 3.55 -6.87 6.11
CA ASP A 116 4.72 -6.04 6.38
C ASP A 116 5.91 -6.44 5.49
N ILE A 117 6.14 -7.75 5.32
CA ILE A 117 7.18 -8.26 4.41
C ILE A 117 6.91 -7.83 2.96
N ILE A 118 5.69 -8.02 2.47
CA ILE A 118 5.32 -7.63 1.09
C ILE A 118 5.46 -6.11 0.91
N SER A 119 5.06 -5.32 1.91
CA SER A 119 5.16 -3.86 1.89
C SER A 119 6.60 -3.39 1.90
N ALA A 120 7.47 -4.01 2.70
CA ALA A 120 8.90 -3.74 2.72
C ALA A 120 9.54 -4.03 1.36
N ILE A 121 9.22 -5.18 0.73
CA ILE A 121 9.69 -5.51 -0.62
C ILE A 121 9.23 -4.47 -1.65
N ARG A 122 7.95 -4.07 -1.62
CA ARG A 122 7.39 -3.06 -2.52
C ARG A 122 8.05 -1.69 -2.32
N THR A 123 8.38 -1.34 -1.08
CA THR A 123 9.11 -0.11 -0.74
C THR A 123 10.51 -0.13 -1.34
N ILE A 124 11.26 -1.22 -1.12
CA ILE A 124 12.59 -1.40 -1.72
C ILE A 124 12.53 -1.22 -3.23
N ARG A 125 11.55 -1.82 -3.92
CA ARG A 125 11.38 -1.66 -5.38
C ARG A 125 11.13 -0.20 -5.77
N GLY A 126 10.26 0.50 -5.05
CA GLY A 126 9.98 1.91 -5.29
C GLY A 126 11.23 2.79 -5.18
N GLU A 127 12.07 2.51 -4.18
CA GLU A 127 13.30 3.26 -3.91
C GLU A 127 14.45 2.93 -4.85
N THR A 128 14.55 1.67 -5.29
CA THR A 128 15.62 1.17 -6.17
C THR A 128 15.29 1.24 -7.66
N GLY A 129 14.03 1.54 -8.00
CA GLY A 129 13.58 1.66 -9.38
C GLY A 129 13.26 0.34 -10.09
N ILE A 130 13.32 -0.79 -9.37
CA ILE A 130 12.96 -2.11 -9.90
C ILE A 130 11.48 -2.10 -10.35
N SER A 131 11.19 -2.61 -11.55
CA SER A 131 9.82 -2.67 -12.06
C SER A 131 8.94 -3.55 -11.16
N PRO A 132 7.66 -3.19 -10.90
CA PRO A 132 6.73 -4.05 -10.16
C PRO A 132 6.50 -5.43 -10.81
N SER A 133 6.75 -5.56 -12.11
CA SER A 133 6.59 -6.80 -12.87
C SER A 133 7.77 -7.77 -12.77
N ASP A 134 8.95 -7.28 -12.35
CA ASP A 134 10.18 -8.06 -12.40
C ASP A 134 10.23 -9.04 -11.24
N TRP A 135 10.64 -10.28 -11.52
CA TRP A 135 10.83 -11.29 -10.50
C TRP A 135 12.16 -11.06 -9.77
N ILE A 136 12.13 -10.95 -8.44
CA ILE A 136 13.33 -10.69 -7.62
C ILE A 136 13.61 -11.81 -6.65
N ASP A 137 14.88 -11.98 -6.31
CA ASP A 137 15.31 -12.82 -5.21
C ASP A 137 15.16 -12.02 -3.90
N VAL A 138 14.69 -12.69 -2.84
CA VAL A 138 14.48 -12.08 -1.53
C VAL A 138 15.26 -12.89 -0.51
N VAL A 139 16.01 -12.22 0.34
CA VAL A 139 16.71 -12.83 1.47
C VAL A 139 16.16 -12.24 2.76
N ILE A 140 15.82 -13.08 3.73
CA ILE A 140 15.25 -12.66 4.99
C ILE A 140 16.09 -13.18 6.15
N LYS A 141 16.44 -12.28 7.06
CA LYS A 141 16.96 -12.61 8.39
C LYS A 141 15.83 -12.46 9.39
N ALA A 142 15.34 -13.59 9.88
CA ALA A 142 14.21 -13.62 10.80
C ALA A 142 14.64 -13.30 12.24
N SER A 143 13.82 -12.57 12.98
CA SER A 143 14.01 -12.40 14.42
C SER A 143 13.58 -13.63 15.23
N SER A 144 12.82 -14.56 14.64
CA SER A 144 12.37 -15.80 15.28
C SER A 144 12.09 -16.93 14.27
N GLY A 145 12.08 -18.17 14.76
CA GLY A 145 11.72 -19.35 13.96
C GLY A 145 10.26 -19.36 13.49
N GLU A 146 9.34 -18.80 14.29
CA GLU A 146 7.91 -18.73 13.97
C GLU A 146 7.65 -18.03 12.63
N LEU A 147 8.44 -16.99 12.33
CA LEU A 147 8.29 -16.25 11.08
C LEU A 147 8.56 -17.13 9.85
N LYS A 148 9.51 -18.08 9.94
CA LYS A 148 9.82 -19.00 8.85
C LYS A 148 8.59 -19.86 8.48
N ASP A 149 7.85 -20.32 9.48
CA ASP A 149 6.63 -21.12 9.29
C ASP A 149 5.46 -20.28 8.73
N ILE A 150 5.26 -19.06 9.24
CA ILE A 150 4.23 -18.14 8.76
C ILE A 150 4.48 -17.77 7.29
N VAL A 151 5.72 -17.42 6.96
CA VAL A 151 6.13 -17.09 5.59
C VAL A 151 6.04 -18.32 4.69
N GLY A 152 6.44 -19.50 5.16
CA GLY A 152 6.34 -20.75 4.42
C GLY A 152 4.89 -21.07 4.02
N SER A 153 3.96 -20.97 4.98
CA SER A 153 2.52 -21.20 4.75
C SER A 153 1.85 -20.11 3.88
N SER A 154 2.47 -18.93 3.78
CA SER A 154 1.96 -17.76 3.04
C SER A 154 2.79 -17.41 1.80
N MET A 155 3.73 -18.27 1.41
CA MET A 155 4.74 -17.99 0.38
C MET A 155 4.12 -17.64 -0.98
N TYR A 156 2.97 -18.26 -1.26
CA TYR A 156 2.18 -17.98 -2.44
C TYR A 156 1.84 -16.48 -2.59
N TYR A 157 1.46 -15.80 -1.50
CA TYR A 157 1.12 -14.37 -1.55
C TYR A 157 2.34 -13.49 -1.78
N ILE A 158 3.48 -13.81 -1.16
CA ILE A 158 4.72 -13.06 -1.37
C ILE A 158 5.18 -13.20 -2.83
N ARG A 159 5.06 -14.41 -3.37
CA ARG A 159 5.33 -14.69 -4.78
C ARG A 159 4.46 -13.83 -5.70
N ASP A 160 3.14 -13.78 -5.48
CA ASP A 160 2.25 -13.10 -6.42
C ASP A 160 2.24 -11.57 -6.24
N LEU A 161 2.14 -11.10 -5.00
CA LEU A 161 1.95 -9.68 -4.67
C LEU A 161 3.25 -8.88 -4.59
N ALA A 162 4.40 -9.55 -4.38
CA ALA A 162 5.72 -8.92 -4.35
C ALA A 162 6.64 -9.36 -5.50
N LYS A 163 6.17 -10.28 -6.37
CA LYS A 163 6.98 -10.91 -7.44
C LYS A 163 8.32 -11.47 -6.92
N GLY A 164 8.29 -12.08 -5.74
CA GLY A 164 9.45 -12.79 -5.18
C GLY A 164 9.60 -14.17 -5.80
N LYS A 165 10.75 -14.48 -6.42
CA LYS A 165 11.05 -15.82 -6.97
C LYS A 165 11.09 -16.88 -5.88
N GLY A 166 11.65 -16.51 -4.73
CA GLY A 166 11.94 -17.37 -3.60
C GLY A 166 12.41 -16.54 -2.41
N ILE A 167 12.38 -17.12 -1.22
CA ILE A 167 12.96 -16.55 -0.01
C ILE A 167 14.12 -17.44 0.43
N ALA A 168 15.31 -16.87 0.49
CA ALA A 168 16.44 -17.48 1.19
C ALA A 168 16.47 -16.95 2.62
N TRP A 169 16.78 -17.83 3.57
CA TRP A 169 16.91 -17.47 4.98
C TRP A 169 18.38 -17.40 5.36
N ILE A 170 18.75 -16.38 6.11
CA ILE A 170 20.08 -16.23 6.71
C ILE A 170 19.96 -16.11 8.22
N ASP A 171 20.96 -16.61 8.93
CA ASP A 171 21.01 -16.53 10.40
C ASP A 171 22.20 -15.66 10.87
N ASP A 172 23.26 -15.50 10.07
CA ASP A 172 24.42 -14.63 10.36
C ASP A 172 24.42 -13.40 9.43
N GLU A 173 24.78 -12.24 9.98
CA GLU A 173 24.94 -10.98 9.24
C GLU A 173 26.03 -11.07 8.17
N LYS A 174 27.02 -11.96 8.33
CA LYS A 174 28.06 -12.24 7.33
C LYS A 174 27.52 -12.92 6.07
N GLU A 175 26.32 -13.50 6.13
CA GLU A 175 25.64 -14.12 4.98
C GLU A 175 24.78 -13.12 4.19
N THR A 176 24.73 -11.86 4.63
CA THR A 176 24.00 -10.81 3.93
C THR A 176 24.55 -10.61 2.53
N PRO A 177 23.71 -10.70 1.47
CA PRO A 177 24.21 -10.57 0.10
C PRO A 177 24.80 -9.17 -0.13
N MET A 178 26.00 -9.13 -0.73
CA MET A 178 26.62 -7.87 -1.13
C MET A 178 25.73 -7.09 -2.10
N ARG A 179 25.75 -5.75 -2.02
CA ARG A 179 24.96 -4.85 -2.90
C ARG A 179 23.45 -5.13 -2.89
N SER A 180 22.89 -5.31 -1.70
CA SER A 180 21.44 -5.41 -1.50
C SER A 180 20.85 -4.08 -1.07
N ALA A 181 19.63 -3.79 -1.53
CA ALA A 181 18.77 -2.87 -0.79
C ALA A 181 18.11 -3.63 0.36
N PHE A 182 17.83 -2.92 1.46
CA PHE A 182 17.27 -3.55 2.64
C PHE A 182 16.15 -2.71 3.26
N ALA A 183 15.27 -3.39 3.99
CA ALA A 183 14.24 -2.80 4.82
C ALA A 183 14.11 -3.62 6.10
N VAL A 184 13.67 -2.98 7.17
CA VAL A 184 13.50 -3.62 8.48
C VAL A 184 12.04 -3.55 8.89
N THR A 185 11.52 -4.68 9.34
CA THR A 185 10.21 -4.83 9.97
C THR A 185 10.40 -5.17 11.44
N SER A 186 9.32 -5.24 12.21
CA SER A 186 9.40 -5.64 13.62
C SER A 186 9.91 -7.09 13.81
N ASP A 187 9.73 -7.96 12.81
CA ASP A 187 10.03 -9.39 12.91
C ASP A 187 11.20 -9.86 12.02
N ALA A 188 11.73 -8.99 11.15
CA ALA A 188 12.76 -9.37 10.19
C ALA A 188 13.51 -8.20 9.54
N GLU A 189 14.75 -8.49 9.14
CA GLU A 189 15.49 -7.72 8.14
C GLU A 189 15.30 -8.38 6.76
N ILE A 190 14.94 -7.58 5.75
CA ILE A 190 14.62 -8.04 4.40
C ILE A 190 15.60 -7.42 3.42
N PHE A 191 16.21 -8.26 2.60
CA PHE A 191 17.21 -7.88 1.61
C PHE A 191 16.76 -8.27 0.21
N VAL A 192 16.97 -7.37 -0.75
CA VAL A 192 16.80 -7.63 -2.18
C VAL A 192 18.16 -7.43 -2.83
N PRO A 193 18.84 -8.52 -3.25
CA PRO A 193 20.06 -8.41 -4.04
C PRO A 193 19.78 -7.64 -5.33
N LEU A 194 20.59 -6.63 -5.63
CA LEU A 194 20.37 -5.77 -6.80
C LEU A 194 21.13 -6.26 -8.04
N GLU A 195 22.08 -7.18 -7.84
CA GLU A 195 22.94 -7.72 -8.89
C GLU A 195 22.11 -8.46 -9.95
N GLY A 196 22.30 -8.07 -11.22
CA GLY A 196 21.58 -8.66 -12.36
C GLY A 196 20.11 -8.24 -12.52
N ILE A 197 19.51 -7.55 -11.54
CA ILE A 197 18.11 -7.08 -11.60
C ILE A 197 18.05 -5.62 -12.04
N ILE A 198 18.92 -4.77 -11.47
CA ILE A 198 19.04 -3.39 -11.96
C ILE A 198 19.92 -3.42 -13.19
N ASN A 199 19.33 -3.22 -14.37
CA ASN A 199 20.11 -2.80 -15.52
C ASN A 199 20.57 -1.37 -15.25
N THR A 200 21.79 -1.22 -14.73
CA THR A 200 22.39 0.06 -14.34
C THR A 200 22.34 1.09 -15.48
N GLU A 201 22.43 0.64 -16.72
CA GLU A 201 22.34 1.49 -17.90
C GLU A 201 20.89 1.99 -18.12
N LYS A 202 19.89 1.11 -18.04
CA LYS A 202 18.46 1.49 -18.09
C LYS A 202 18.05 2.37 -16.90
N GLU A 203 18.55 2.11 -15.70
CA GLU A 203 18.20 2.93 -14.53
C GLU A 203 18.89 4.29 -14.58
N ARG A 204 20.13 4.37 -15.07
CA ARG A 204 20.75 5.66 -15.41
C ARG A 204 19.93 6.42 -16.44
N ASP A 205 19.49 5.77 -17.51
CA ASP A 205 18.63 6.39 -18.53
C ASP A 205 17.29 6.86 -17.94
N ARG A 206 16.70 6.11 -17.01
CA ARG A 206 15.46 6.46 -16.32
C ARG A 206 15.66 7.69 -15.44
N LEU A 207 16.69 7.68 -14.61
CA LEU A 207 17.08 8.81 -13.76
C LEU A 207 17.40 10.04 -14.61
N ASP A 208 18.08 9.89 -15.74
CA ASP A 208 18.37 10.98 -16.67
C ASP A 208 17.11 11.59 -17.28
N LYS A 209 16.14 10.76 -17.68
CA LYS A 209 14.84 11.24 -18.16
C LYS A 209 14.07 12.00 -17.08
N GLN A 210 14.06 11.49 -15.84
CA GLN A 210 13.39 12.14 -14.71
C GLN A 210 14.06 13.46 -14.32
N ILE A 211 15.40 13.48 -14.21
CA ILE A 211 16.19 14.68 -13.96
C ILE A 211 15.92 15.71 -15.06
N LYS A 212 16.00 15.31 -16.35
CA LYS A 212 15.74 16.23 -17.47
C LYS A 212 14.33 16.82 -17.44
N LYS A 213 13.32 16.03 -17.05
CA LYS A 213 11.93 16.50 -16.91
C LYS A 213 11.81 17.52 -15.79
N LEU A 214 12.29 17.18 -14.58
CA LEU A 214 12.20 18.09 -13.43
C LEU A 214 13.06 19.35 -13.60
N THR A 215 14.20 19.26 -14.27
CA THR A 215 15.01 20.46 -14.61
C THR A 215 14.24 21.41 -15.51
N LYS A 216 13.52 20.93 -16.53
CA LYS A 216 12.67 21.78 -17.38
C LYS A 216 11.51 22.40 -16.60
N GLU A 217 10.89 21.64 -15.70
CA GLU A 217 9.83 22.16 -14.82
C GLU A 217 10.38 23.23 -13.87
N LEU A 218 11.56 23.02 -13.31
CA LEU A 218 12.27 23.99 -12.47
C LEU A 218 12.56 25.29 -13.25
N GLU A 219 13.14 25.19 -14.44
CA GLU A 219 13.43 26.33 -15.31
C GLU A 219 12.15 27.15 -15.61
N ALA A 220 11.03 26.49 -15.89
CA ALA A 220 9.75 27.15 -16.13
C ALA A 220 9.25 27.90 -14.88
N LYS A 221 9.40 27.30 -13.69
CA LYS A 221 9.03 27.92 -12.41
C LYS A 221 9.93 29.11 -12.07
N GLU A 222 11.24 28.95 -12.23
CA GLU A 222 12.23 30.02 -12.00
C GLU A 222 12.03 31.20 -12.97
N LYS A 223 11.71 30.92 -14.25
CA LYS A 223 11.35 31.96 -15.22
C LYS A 223 10.08 32.72 -14.83
N LYS A 224 9.09 32.01 -14.29
CA LYS A 224 7.85 32.64 -13.80
C LYS A 224 8.11 33.48 -12.54
N LEU A 225 8.92 32.98 -11.62
CA LEU A 225 9.29 33.66 -10.37
C LEU A 225 10.30 34.80 -10.56
N SER A 226 11.03 34.86 -11.68
CA SER A 226 11.91 35.99 -12.03
C SER A 226 11.22 37.09 -12.83
N ASN A 227 9.99 36.84 -13.32
CA ASN A 227 9.21 37.84 -14.04
C ASN A 227 8.62 38.88 -13.07
N ARG A 228 9.17 40.10 -13.08
CA ARG A 228 8.70 41.23 -12.25
C ARG A 228 7.21 41.51 -12.40
N GLY A 229 6.67 41.44 -13.63
CA GLY A 229 5.25 41.67 -13.88
C GLY A 229 4.35 40.59 -13.26
N PHE A 230 4.83 39.36 -13.09
CA PHE A 230 4.12 38.32 -12.35
C PHE A 230 4.19 38.56 -10.84
N LEU A 231 5.38 38.89 -10.31
CA LEU A 231 5.57 39.16 -8.88
C LEU A 231 4.74 40.35 -8.39
N GLU A 232 4.57 41.37 -9.22
CA GLU A 232 3.81 42.59 -8.87
C GLU A 232 2.29 42.40 -8.98
N LYS A 233 1.83 41.57 -9.92
CA LYS A 233 0.39 41.40 -10.22
C LYS A 233 -0.26 40.19 -9.55
N ALA A 234 0.52 39.17 -9.19
CA ALA A 234 -0.01 37.96 -8.57
C ALA A 234 -0.28 38.17 -7.06
N LYS A 235 -1.33 37.51 -6.55
CA LYS A 235 -1.59 37.46 -5.10
C LYS A 235 -0.42 36.79 -4.38
N LYS A 236 -0.11 37.25 -3.16
CA LYS A 236 0.98 36.70 -2.33
C LYS A 236 0.90 35.19 -2.15
N GLU A 237 -0.31 34.66 -1.92
CA GLU A 237 -0.56 33.22 -1.77
C GLU A 237 -0.12 32.41 -3.00
N ILE A 238 -0.38 32.92 -4.21
CA ILE A 238 0.00 32.27 -5.47
C ILE A 238 1.53 32.29 -5.62
N VAL A 239 2.19 33.39 -5.25
CA VAL A 239 3.65 33.50 -5.31
C VAL A 239 4.32 32.54 -4.32
N GLU A 240 3.80 32.47 -3.10
CA GLU A 240 4.22 31.52 -2.06
C GLU A 240 4.05 30.06 -2.52
N GLU A 241 2.90 29.72 -3.09
CA GLU A 241 2.65 28.37 -3.63
C GLU A 241 3.65 28.03 -4.75
N GLN A 242 3.92 28.96 -5.68
CA GLN A 242 4.93 28.73 -6.73
C GLN A 242 6.34 28.54 -6.15
N ARG A 243 6.69 29.25 -5.07
CA ARG A 243 7.98 29.06 -4.37
C ARG A 243 8.06 27.69 -3.69
N ARG A 244 7.01 27.26 -2.99
CA ARG A 244 6.95 25.92 -2.39
C ARG A 244 7.07 24.80 -3.42
N MET A 245 6.36 24.93 -4.55
CA MET A 245 6.48 23.97 -5.65
C MET A 245 7.91 23.93 -6.23
N ARG A 246 8.57 25.09 -6.35
CA ARG A 246 9.96 25.19 -6.79
C ARG A 246 10.88 24.44 -5.80
N ASP A 247 10.70 24.67 -4.50
CA ASP A 247 11.53 24.04 -3.46
C ASP A 247 11.35 22.52 -3.42
N ASP A 248 10.13 22.00 -3.58
CA ASP A 248 9.87 20.56 -3.70
C ASP A 248 10.55 19.96 -4.94
N ILE A 249 10.52 20.65 -6.09
CA ILE A 249 11.23 20.20 -7.30
C ILE A 249 12.74 20.16 -7.07
N VAL A 250 13.32 21.19 -6.42
CA VAL A 250 14.77 21.23 -6.10
C VAL A 250 15.14 20.07 -5.19
N PHE A 251 14.38 19.84 -4.11
CA PHE A 251 14.61 18.74 -3.19
C PHE A 251 14.58 17.37 -3.89
N ARG A 252 13.59 17.15 -4.76
CA ARG A 252 13.49 15.91 -5.56
C ARG A 252 14.66 15.75 -6.53
N LEU A 253 15.07 16.83 -7.20
CA LEU A 253 16.22 16.82 -8.11
C LEU A 253 17.52 16.44 -7.39
N GLU A 254 17.77 16.96 -6.19
CA GLU A 254 18.93 16.59 -5.38
C GLU A 254 18.94 15.10 -5.05
N ARG A 255 17.80 14.54 -4.62
CA ARG A 255 17.69 13.10 -4.33
C ARG A 255 17.95 12.24 -5.56
N LEU A 256 17.40 12.61 -6.71
CA LEU A 256 17.61 11.85 -7.96
C LEU A 256 19.06 11.92 -8.45
N LYS A 257 19.71 13.08 -8.34
CA LYS A 257 21.14 13.24 -8.69
C LYS A 257 22.02 12.38 -7.78
N LYS A 258 21.78 12.42 -6.46
CA LYS A 258 22.49 11.59 -5.48
C LYS A 258 22.29 10.09 -5.73
N ALA A 259 21.06 9.67 -6.04
CA ALA A 259 20.77 8.29 -6.42
C ALA A 259 21.55 7.86 -7.68
N LYS A 260 21.68 8.75 -8.67
CA LYS A 260 22.45 8.49 -9.89
C LYS A 260 23.96 8.37 -9.61
N GLU A 261 24.51 9.21 -8.73
CA GLU A 261 25.92 9.16 -8.32
C GLU A 261 26.27 7.85 -7.59
N LEU A 262 25.38 7.39 -6.70
CA LEU A 262 25.55 6.12 -5.99
C LEU A 262 25.57 4.90 -6.92
N MET A 263 25.03 5.01 -8.14
CA MET A 263 25.10 3.98 -9.17
C MET A 263 26.38 4.04 -10.03
N GLN A 264 27.29 4.98 -9.75
CA GLN A 264 28.59 5.11 -10.43
C GLN A 264 29.76 4.50 -9.65
N GLY A 265 29.61 4.29 -8.34
CA GLY A 265 30.57 3.56 -7.49
C GLY A 265 30.20 2.09 -7.33
#